data_AF-A0A0G4FM26-F1
#
_entry.id   AF-A0A0G4FM26-F1
#
_cell.length_a   1.000
_cell.length_b   1.000
_cell.length_c   1.000
_cell.angle_alpha   90.00
_cell.angle_beta   90.00
_cell.angle_gamma   90.00
#
_symmetry.space_group_name_H-M   'P 1'
#
loop_
_entity.id
_entity.type
_entity.pdbx_description
1 polymer ?
#
loop_
_entity_poly.entity_id
_entity_poly.type
_entity_poly.pdbx_seq_one_letter_code
_entity_poly.pdbx_strand_id
1 'polypeptide(L)'
;MLLRARGDMCPAPVGEEEGGVSQEHKQQLHRQKVQGAWETWKRVESLVREGRCFVIDGGVGTELERRGAKMDQKGWSCATQLYEPELVTAVHGDYIRAGAEIVIANTYASNRNVMAPSGLGDKVGHAIEEAVRCAVSARNAASSSSSLGPPPGELRDTEWPLIAGSLSTHPPSALETGNEGERDPREMLRAAWPSPSVEAEGFQEAADLLAREPAVRFLFTEMMKDRQHAARALKAAGSCGLPVFLGISTQIRRDGSLVLWGSEIEFTAEVLRFLMECVGRNLVGVSIMHTNFSAMLPTLRVVRQVWDGPLGAYPDHGSFRMPNWEFGEVDLDEAARHAERWIEECGLRFLGGCCGTGPDLIQTFSAVCRSREGGWGGNKRENLCEQRGREKEEEGGEGEGERQERGCVWFRWLRRRRGGSANGGGSKRVSLSE
;
A
#
# COMPACT_ATOMS: atom_id res chain seq x y z
N MET A 1 36.93 -12.42 -74.46
CA MET A 1 37.62 -11.80 -73.31
C MET A 1 36.58 -10.94 -72.58
N LEU A 2 36.54 -11.05 -71.25
CA LEU A 2 35.75 -10.27 -70.27
C LEU A 2 34.43 -10.87 -69.74
N LEU A 3 34.56 -11.37 -68.51
CA LEU A 3 33.55 -11.65 -67.50
C LEU A 3 32.87 -10.38 -66.95
N ARG A 4 31.63 -10.53 -66.44
CA ARG A 4 31.03 -9.97 -65.19
C ARG A 4 29.51 -9.82 -65.38
N ALA A 5 28.63 -9.91 -64.41
CA ALA A 5 28.51 -10.64 -63.15
C ALA A 5 26.98 -10.68 -62.89
N ARG A 6 26.45 -11.78 -62.37
CA ARG A 6 25.02 -11.95 -62.06
C ARG A 6 24.62 -10.97 -60.94
N GLY A 7 23.57 -10.20 -61.17
CA GLY A 7 22.88 -9.42 -60.14
C GLY A 7 21.73 -10.25 -59.58
N ASP A 8 21.86 -10.68 -58.32
CA ASP A 8 20.77 -11.24 -57.54
C ASP A 8 19.83 -10.11 -57.11
N MET A 9 18.58 -10.15 -57.58
CA MET A 9 17.50 -9.31 -57.07
C MET A 9 16.94 -9.96 -55.81
N CYS A 10 17.23 -9.39 -54.65
CA CYS A 10 16.48 -9.68 -53.42
C CYS A 10 15.02 -9.24 -53.59
N PRO A 11 14.02 -10.05 -53.20
CA PRO A 11 12.64 -9.59 -53.13
C PRO A 11 12.50 -8.54 -52.02
N ALA A 12 11.70 -7.52 -52.28
CA ALA A 12 11.38 -6.45 -51.33
C ALA A 12 10.80 -7.04 -50.02
N PRO A 13 11.12 -6.45 -48.85
CA PRO A 13 10.53 -6.90 -47.60
C PRO A 13 9.02 -6.65 -47.64
N VAL A 14 8.26 -7.71 -47.41
CA VAL A 14 6.83 -7.65 -47.13
C VAL A 14 6.70 -6.86 -45.82
N GLY A 15 6.07 -5.69 -45.88
CA GLY A 15 5.77 -4.91 -44.69
C GLY A 15 4.90 -5.75 -43.77
N GLU A 16 5.44 -6.10 -42.61
CA GLU A 16 4.63 -6.55 -41.49
C GLU A 16 3.77 -5.36 -41.05
N GLU A 17 2.49 -5.39 -41.42
CA GLU A 17 1.49 -4.55 -40.78
C GLU A 17 1.38 -5.01 -39.32
N GLU A 18 2.17 -4.40 -38.44
CA GLU A 18 1.91 -4.42 -37.00
C GLU A 18 0.52 -3.82 -36.79
N GLY A 19 -0.47 -4.68 -36.54
CA GLY A 19 -1.82 -4.31 -36.13
C GLY A 19 -1.79 -3.60 -34.77
N GLY A 20 -1.40 -2.33 -34.78
CA GLY A 20 -1.36 -1.48 -33.60
C GLY A 20 -2.78 -1.23 -33.08
N VAL A 21 -3.07 -1.73 -31.89
CA VAL A 21 -4.28 -1.40 -31.13
C VAL A 21 -4.42 0.14 -31.06
N SER A 22 -5.54 0.68 -31.54
CA SER A 22 -5.76 2.13 -31.60
C SER A 22 -5.66 2.77 -30.22
N GLN A 23 -5.24 4.04 -30.18
CA GLN A 23 -5.08 4.77 -28.91
C GLN A 23 -6.40 4.87 -28.13
N GLU A 24 -7.53 4.97 -28.84
CA GLU A 24 -8.87 4.95 -28.25
C GLU A 24 -9.19 3.61 -27.58
N HIS A 25 -8.81 2.49 -28.21
CA HIS A 25 -9.00 1.16 -27.63
C HIS A 25 -8.16 0.97 -26.37
N LYS A 26 -6.89 1.43 -26.36
CA LYS A 26 -6.03 1.40 -25.15
C LYS A 26 -6.65 2.21 -24.00
N GLN A 27 -7.19 3.40 -24.30
CA GLN A 27 -7.87 4.23 -23.29
C GLN A 27 -9.16 3.57 -22.78
N GLN A 28 -9.92 2.90 -23.65
CA GLN A 28 -11.12 2.17 -23.25
C GLN A 28 -10.78 1.01 -22.31
N LEU A 29 -9.79 0.19 -22.65
CA LEU A 29 -9.31 -0.91 -21.80
C LEU A 29 -8.85 -0.40 -20.43
N HIS A 30 -8.10 0.71 -20.39
CA HIS A 30 -7.68 1.33 -19.14
C HIS A 30 -8.89 1.79 -18.28
N ARG A 31 -9.90 2.43 -18.88
CA ARG A 31 -11.13 2.82 -18.16
C ARG A 31 -11.88 1.60 -17.60
N GLN A 32 -12.00 0.54 -18.37
CA GLN A 32 -12.64 -0.71 -17.92
C GLN A 32 -11.87 -1.35 -16.77
N LYS A 33 -10.54 -1.38 -16.83
CA LYS A 33 -9.68 -1.88 -15.76
C LYS A 33 -9.85 -1.08 -14.48
N VAL A 34 -9.80 0.25 -14.56
CA VAL A 34 -10.00 1.14 -13.40
C VAL A 34 -11.39 0.92 -12.80
N GLN A 35 -12.44 0.81 -13.62
CA GLN A 35 -13.79 0.51 -13.15
C GLN A 35 -13.84 -0.82 -12.39
N GLY A 36 -13.25 -1.89 -12.93
CA GLY A 36 -13.18 -3.20 -12.26
C GLY A 36 -12.42 -3.16 -10.93
N ALA A 37 -11.36 -2.36 -10.83
CA ALA A 37 -10.65 -2.13 -9.57
C ALA A 37 -11.55 -1.47 -8.51
N TRP A 38 -12.34 -0.47 -8.88
CA TRP A 38 -13.29 0.18 -7.97
C TRP A 38 -14.48 -0.71 -7.59
N GLU A 39 -14.93 -1.59 -8.49
CA GLU A 39 -15.94 -2.61 -8.17
C GLU A 39 -15.40 -3.63 -7.16
N THR A 40 -14.16 -4.07 -7.36
CA THR A 40 -13.44 -4.91 -6.39
C THR A 40 -13.36 -4.22 -5.03
N TRP A 41 -12.97 -2.93 -5.01
CA TRP A 41 -12.92 -2.16 -3.77
C TRP A 41 -14.27 -2.08 -3.07
N LYS A 42 -15.37 -1.78 -3.77
CA LYS A 42 -16.70 -1.69 -3.15
C LYS A 42 -17.11 -2.98 -2.45
N ARG A 43 -16.76 -4.14 -3.03
CA ARG A 43 -17.02 -5.45 -2.41
C ARG A 43 -16.17 -5.65 -1.15
N VAL A 44 -14.87 -5.35 -1.23
CA VAL A 44 -13.97 -5.37 -0.06
C VAL A 44 -14.48 -4.44 1.04
N GLU A 45 -14.87 -3.21 0.68
CA GLU A 45 -15.40 -2.21 1.60
C GLU A 45 -16.68 -2.69 2.29
N SER A 46 -17.59 -3.37 1.59
CA SER A 46 -18.81 -3.95 2.20
C SER A 46 -18.43 -4.94 3.31
N LEU A 47 -17.54 -5.87 3.00
CA LEU A 47 -17.09 -6.88 3.97
C LEU A 47 -16.36 -6.25 5.16
N VAL A 48 -15.53 -5.24 4.92
CA VAL A 48 -14.89 -4.47 5.99
C VAL A 48 -15.93 -3.84 6.92
N ARG A 49 -17.04 -3.30 6.38
CA ARG A 49 -18.14 -2.73 7.16
C ARG A 49 -18.92 -3.78 7.95
N GLU A 50 -19.03 -4.98 7.42
CA GLU A 50 -19.60 -6.16 8.07
C GLU A 50 -18.68 -6.73 9.16
N GLY A 51 -17.48 -6.19 9.32
CA GLY A 51 -16.54 -6.56 10.37
C GLY A 51 -15.44 -7.52 9.94
N ARG A 52 -15.42 -7.89 8.65
CA ARG A 52 -14.42 -8.79 8.08
C ARG A 52 -13.02 -8.17 8.12
N CYS A 53 -12.03 -8.96 8.53
CA CYS A 53 -10.62 -8.60 8.43
C CYS A 53 -9.99 -9.31 7.24
N PHE A 54 -9.07 -8.63 6.56
CA PHE A 54 -8.32 -9.13 5.41
C PHE A 54 -6.85 -9.29 5.80
N VAL A 55 -6.22 -10.34 5.26
CA VAL A 55 -4.79 -10.59 5.47
C VAL A 55 -4.00 -10.14 4.25
N ILE A 56 -3.04 -9.24 4.46
CA ILE A 56 -1.99 -8.84 3.52
C ILE A 56 -0.81 -9.78 3.71
N ASP A 57 0.03 -9.95 2.69
CA ASP A 57 1.29 -10.68 2.76
C ASP A 57 2.33 -10.03 3.70
N GLY A 58 3.54 -10.58 3.71
CA GLY A 58 4.64 -10.19 4.60
C GLY A 58 5.83 -9.55 3.89
N GLY A 59 6.98 -9.50 4.57
CA GLY A 59 8.24 -8.97 4.05
C GLY A 59 8.84 -9.77 2.88
N VAL A 60 8.39 -9.48 1.65
CA VAL A 60 8.87 -10.13 0.42
C VAL A 60 10.39 -10.03 0.26
N GLY A 61 10.97 -8.83 0.43
CA GLY A 61 12.41 -8.62 0.30
C GLY A 61 13.23 -9.43 1.31
N THR A 62 12.80 -9.47 2.58
CA THR A 62 13.45 -10.26 3.63
C THR A 62 13.38 -11.76 3.33
N GLU A 63 12.24 -12.26 2.85
CA GLU A 63 12.12 -13.68 2.47
C GLU A 63 12.98 -14.04 1.26
N LEU A 64 13.12 -13.14 0.29
CA LEU A 64 14.04 -13.32 -0.83
C LEU A 64 15.50 -13.38 -0.35
N GLU A 65 15.91 -12.49 0.56
CA GLU A 65 17.25 -12.53 1.18
C GLU A 65 17.50 -13.83 1.94
N ARG A 66 16.53 -14.28 2.75
CA ARG A 66 16.60 -15.57 3.48
C ARG A 66 16.80 -16.77 2.56
N ARG A 67 16.27 -16.69 1.33
CA ARG A 67 16.41 -17.73 0.29
C ARG A 67 17.66 -17.59 -0.56
N GLY A 68 18.51 -16.60 -0.26
CA GLY A 68 19.76 -16.36 -0.97
C GLY A 68 19.59 -15.70 -2.33
N ALA A 69 18.46 -15.01 -2.57
CA ALA A 69 18.27 -14.25 -3.79
C ALA A 69 19.31 -13.13 -3.90
N LYS A 70 19.74 -12.83 -5.12
CA LYS A 70 20.71 -11.78 -5.39
C LYS A 70 20.03 -10.42 -5.29
N MET A 71 20.33 -9.69 -4.22
CA MET A 71 19.92 -8.29 -4.07
C MET A 71 20.81 -7.36 -4.88
N ASP A 72 20.20 -6.41 -5.59
CA ASP A 72 20.94 -5.33 -6.25
C ASP A 72 21.48 -4.37 -5.20
N GLN A 73 22.72 -3.94 -5.38
CA GLN A 73 23.40 -3.07 -4.41
C GLN A 73 22.79 -1.67 -4.32
N LYS A 74 21.95 -1.24 -5.26
CA LYS A 74 21.31 0.10 -5.23
C LYS A 74 19.79 0.05 -5.33
N GLY A 75 19.26 -0.98 -5.96
CA GLY A 75 17.84 -1.19 -6.20
C GLY A 75 17.24 -2.30 -5.35
N TRP A 76 18.05 -2.93 -4.49
CA TRP A 76 17.63 -3.98 -3.57
C TRP A 76 16.87 -5.11 -4.29
N SER A 77 15.64 -5.41 -3.87
CA SER A 77 14.82 -6.48 -4.45
C SER A 77 14.26 -6.16 -5.84
N CYS A 78 14.43 -4.93 -6.38
CA CYS A 78 13.84 -4.53 -7.67
C CYS A 78 14.33 -5.37 -8.86
N ALA A 79 15.47 -6.02 -8.70
CA ALA A 79 16.11 -6.80 -9.76
C ALA A 79 15.77 -8.29 -9.66
N THR A 80 15.28 -8.77 -8.51
CA THR A 80 15.09 -10.19 -8.27
C THR A 80 14.06 -10.79 -9.21
N GLN A 81 12.98 -10.07 -9.53
CA GLN A 81 12.01 -10.56 -10.52
C GLN A 81 12.60 -10.66 -11.94
N LEU A 82 13.60 -9.85 -12.30
CA LEU A 82 14.21 -9.90 -13.62
C LEU A 82 15.17 -11.08 -13.80
N TYR A 83 15.77 -11.55 -12.71
CA TYR A 83 16.85 -12.54 -12.75
C TYR A 83 16.47 -13.88 -12.11
N GLU A 84 15.61 -13.86 -11.11
CA GLU A 84 15.18 -15.00 -10.30
C GLU A 84 13.66 -14.98 -10.04
N PRO A 85 12.80 -14.86 -11.09
CA PRO A 85 11.34 -14.73 -10.94
C PRO A 85 10.69 -15.94 -10.24
N GLU A 86 11.30 -17.12 -10.34
CA GLU A 86 10.85 -18.33 -9.65
C GLU A 86 10.93 -18.17 -8.12
N LEU A 87 11.95 -17.48 -7.60
CA LEU A 87 12.06 -17.19 -6.16
C LEU A 87 10.97 -16.22 -5.71
N VAL A 88 10.71 -15.17 -6.48
CA VAL A 88 9.63 -14.20 -6.21
C VAL A 88 8.27 -14.90 -6.21
N THR A 89 8.02 -15.76 -7.20
CA THR A 89 6.81 -16.57 -7.29
C THR A 89 6.67 -17.52 -6.10
N ALA A 90 7.77 -18.17 -5.68
CA ALA A 90 7.76 -19.06 -4.52
C ALA A 90 7.45 -18.32 -3.22
N VAL A 91 8.04 -17.14 -2.99
CA VAL A 91 7.77 -16.29 -1.81
C VAL A 91 6.31 -15.88 -1.75
N HIS A 92 5.75 -15.35 -2.86
CA HIS A 92 4.32 -15.06 -2.90
C HIS A 92 3.48 -16.32 -2.61
N GLY A 93 3.85 -17.47 -3.20
CA GLY A 93 3.18 -18.74 -2.95
C GLY A 93 3.17 -19.16 -1.49
N ASP A 94 4.24 -18.90 -0.73
CA ASP A 94 4.29 -19.17 0.71
C ASP A 94 3.35 -18.28 1.51
N TYR A 95 3.29 -16.98 1.21
CA TYR A 95 2.34 -16.08 1.87
C TYR A 95 0.88 -16.44 1.55
N ILE A 96 0.58 -16.84 0.32
CA ILE A 96 -0.75 -17.33 -0.05
C ILE A 96 -1.11 -18.59 0.74
N ARG A 97 -0.17 -19.55 0.86
CA ARG A 97 -0.37 -20.76 1.69
C ARG A 97 -0.55 -20.43 3.17
N ALA A 98 0.12 -19.40 3.67
CA ALA A 98 -0.06 -18.89 5.03
C ALA A 98 -1.43 -18.20 5.25
N GLY A 99 -2.16 -17.91 4.17
CA GLY A 99 -3.51 -17.35 4.22
C GLY A 99 -3.57 -15.85 3.93
N ALA A 100 -2.58 -15.30 3.21
CA ALA A 100 -2.69 -13.97 2.62
C ALA A 100 -3.81 -13.94 1.56
N GLU A 101 -4.67 -12.92 1.67
CA GLU A 101 -5.78 -12.67 0.76
C GLU A 101 -5.49 -11.50 -0.20
N ILE A 102 -4.51 -10.68 0.16
CA ILE A 102 -3.96 -9.60 -0.67
C ILE A 102 -2.45 -9.82 -0.74
N VAL A 103 -1.93 -9.94 -1.96
CA VAL A 103 -0.49 -10.03 -2.23
C VAL A 103 -0.04 -8.72 -2.84
N ILE A 104 0.99 -8.11 -2.28
CA ILE A 104 1.62 -6.92 -2.82
C ILE A 104 2.77 -7.37 -3.73
N ALA A 105 2.68 -7.07 -5.02
CA ALA A 105 3.73 -7.40 -5.99
C ALA A 105 5.08 -6.77 -5.57
N ASN A 106 6.20 -7.42 -5.90
CA ASN A 106 7.57 -6.96 -5.59
C ASN A 106 7.96 -5.68 -6.38
N THR A 107 7.24 -4.59 -6.18
CA THR A 107 7.41 -3.32 -6.89
C THR A 107 7.82 -2.16 -5.97
N TYR A 108 8.08 -2.44 -4.69
CA TYR A 108 8.52 -1.46 -3.70
C TYR A 108 9.70 -0.61 -4.21
N ALA A 109 10.75 -1.24 -4.72
CA ALA A 109 11.93 -0.58 -5.28
C ALA A 109 11.90 -0.45 -6.82
N SER A 110 10.78 -0.77 -7.47
CA SER A 110 10.68 -0.87 -8.93
C SER A 110 10.14 0.43 -9.55
N ASN A 111 10.85 1.54 -9.32
CA ASN A 111 10.57 2.81 -9.96
C ASN A 111 11.87 3.43 -10.52
N ARG A 112 11.74 4.37 -11.47
CA ARG A 112 12.90 4.96 -12.16
C ARG A 112 13.88 5.65 -11.22
N ASN A 113 13.41 6.29 -10.16
CA ASN A 113 14.27 6.98 -9.20
C ASN A 113 15.24 6.01 -8.54
N VAL A 114 14.83 4.76 -8.30
CA VAL A 114 15.65 3.71 -7.68
C VAL A 114 16.43 2.90 -8.72
N MET A 115 15.77 2.50 -9.81
CA MET A 115 16.37 1.60 -10.79
C MET A 115 17.42 2.27 -11.69
N ALA A 116 17.32 3.58 -11.97
CA ALA A 116 18.29 4.27 -12.80
C ALA A 116 19.71 4.27 -12.18
N PRO A 117 19.90 4.58 -10.89
CA PRO A 117 21.18 4.40 -10.18
C PRO A 117 21.76 2.98 -10.24
N SER A 118 20.90 1.94 -10.29
CA SER A 118 21.29 0.53 -10.49
C SER A 118 21.64 0.16 -11.93
N GLY A 119 21.56 1.09 -12.88
CA GLY A 119 21.75 0.79 -14.31
C GLY A 119 20.57 0.01 -14.93
N LEU A 120 19.41 0.01 -14.27
CA LEU A 120 18.19 -0.69 -14.68
C LEU A 120 17.05 0.26 -15.07
N GLY A 121 17.32 1.57 -15.22
CA GLY A 121 16.29 2.58 -15.49
C GLY A 121 15.46 2.33 -16.77
N ASP A 122 16.04 1.70 -17.79
CA ASP A 122 15.32 1.34 -19.02
C ASP A 122 14.46 0.07 -18.88
N LYS A 123 14.56 -0.62 -17.75
CA LYS A 123 13.84 -1.87 -17.46
C LYS A 123 12.67 -1.69 -16.49
N VAL A 124 12.32 -0.46 -16.10
CA VAL A 124 11.25 -0.19 -15.11
C VAL A 124 9.92 -0.86 -15.51
N GLY A 125 9.49 -0.69 -16.75
CA GLY A 125 8.26 -1.32 -17.27
C GLY A 125 8.30 -2.85 -17.16
N HIS A 126 9.36 -3.47 -17.67
CA HIS A 126 9.53 -4.91 -17.63
C HIS A 126 9.64 -5.44 -16.19
N ALA A 127 10.30 -4.72 -15.29
CA ALA A 127 10.42 -5.13 -13.89
C ALA A 127 9.08 -5.08 -13.15
N ILE A 128 8.20 -4.11 -13.45
CA ILE A 128 6.86 -4.05 -12.88
C ILE A 128 5.99 -5.20 -13.45
N GLU A 129 6.00 -5.38 -14.77
CA GLU A 129 5.26 -6.46 -15.45
C GLU A 129 5.66 -7.83 -14.87
N GLU A 130 6.97 -8.08 -14.75
CA GLU A 130 7.50 -9.34 -14.26
C GLU A 130 7.19 -9.58 -12.77
N ALA A 131 7.23 -8.55 -11.94
CA ALA A 131 6.84 -8.64 -10.53
C ALA A 131 5.35 -9.01 -10.38
N VAL A 132 4.47 -8.40 -11.19
CA VAL A 132 3.05 -8.74 -11.21
C VAL A 132 2.82 -10.14 -11.77
N ARG A 133 3.56 -10.54 -12.81
CA ARG A 133 3.51 -11.89 -13.38
C ARG A 133 3.87 -12.96 -12.33
N CYS A 134 4.86 -12.71 -11.48
CA CYS A 134 5.22 -13.60 -10.38
C CYS A 134 4.06 -13.76 -9.38
N ALA A 135 3.43 -12.66 -8.96
CA ALA A 135 2.27 -12.70 -8.06
C ALA A 135 1.07 -13.44 -8.67
N VAL A 136 0.78 -13.22 -9.97
CA VAL A 136 -0.27 -13.95 -10.71
C VAL A 136 0.05 -15.44 -10.81
N SER A 137 1.31 -15.79 -11.08
CA SER A 137 1.75 -17.19 -11.20
C SER A 137 1.57 -17.93 -9.87
N ALA A 138 1.94 -17.28 -8.76
CA ALA A 138 1.74 -17.81 -7.41
C ALA A 138 0.26 -18.04 -7.09
N ARG A 139 -0.60 -17.06 -7.43
CA ARG A 139 -2.06 -17.17 -7.30
C ARG A 139 -2.61 -18.35 -8.09
N ASN A 140 -2.27 -18.47 -9.37
CA ASN A 140 -2.79 -19.53 -10.23
C ASN A 140 -2.34 -20.93 -9.76
N ALA A 141 -1.11 -21.05 -9.29
CA ALA A 141 -0.59 -22.28 -8.69
C ALA A 141 -1.34 -22.66 -7.40
N ALA A 142 -1.68 -21.68 -6.56
CA ALA A 142 -2.49 -21.88 -5.36
C ALA A 142 -3.92 -22.33 -5.71
N SER A 143 -4.57 -21.69 -6.68
CA SER A 143 -5.91 -22.08 -7.15
C SER A 143 -5.96 -23.50 -7.73
N SER A 144 -4.83 -23.99 -8.26
CA SER A 144 -4.72 -25.34 -8.85
C SER A 144 -4.41 -26.44 -7.82
N SER A 145 -3.91 -26.10 -6.63
CA SER A 145 -3.27 -27.07 -5.73
C SER A 145 -4.09 -27.53 -4.51
N SER A 146 -4.91 -26.71 -3.83
CA SER A 146 -5.82 -27.19 -2.77
C SER A 146 -6.67 -26.09 -2.12
N SER A 147 -7.91 -26.44 -1.73
CA SER A 147 -8.69 -26.09 -0.51
C SER A 147 -8.88 -24.65 0.00
N LEU A 148 -8.12 -23.65 -0.47
CA LEU A 148 -8.42 -22.24 -0.23
C LEU A 148 -9.48 -21.83 -1.26
N GLY A 149 -10.72 -22.30 -1.04
CA GLY A 149 -11.86 -21.79 -1.79
C GLY A 149 -11.95 -20.26 -1.62
N PRO A 150 -12.54 -19.53 -2.58
CA PRO A 150 -12.81 -18.11 -2.39
C PRO A 150 -13.55 -17.92 -1.06
N PRO A 151 -13.35 -16.80 -0.34
CA PRO A 151 -14.08 -16.56 0.89
C PRO A 151 -15.58 -16.77 0.66
N PRO A 152 -16.31 -17.41 1.60
CA PRO A 152 -17.74 -17.67 1.42
C PRO A 152 -18.51 -16.37 1.12
N GLY A 153 -19.32 -16.32 0.06
CA GLY A 153 -20.19 -15.17 -0.25
C GLY A 153 -19.98 -14.52 -1.63
N GLU A 154 -20.25 -13.20 -1.71
CA GLU A 154 -20.41 -12.36 -2.93
C GLU A 154 -19.13 -12.13 -3.77
N LEU A 155 -18.06 -12.88 -3.52
CA LEU A 155 -16.75 -12.71 -4.15
C LEU A 155 -16.30 -13.87 -5.04
N ARG A 156 -17.21 -14.79 -5.38
CA ARG A 156 -16.91 -15.97 -6.21
C ARG A 156 -16.38 -15.63 -7.61
N ASP A 157 -16.78 -14.50 -8.17
CA ASP A 157 -16.36 -14.04 -9.50
C ASP A 157 -15.04 -13.24 -9.47
N THR A 158 -14.40 -13.14 -8.30
CA THR A 158 -13.12 -12.44 -8.12
C THR A 158 -11.98 -13.46 -8.08
N GLU A 159 -10.90 -13.21 -8.82
CA GLU A 159 -9.69 -14.03 -8.73
C GLU A 159 -8.98 -13.77 -7.38
N TRP A 160 -8.94 -14.79 -6.52
CA TRP A 160 -8.27 -14.72 -5.21
C TRP A 160 -6.93 -15.47 -5.23
N PRO A 161 -5.92 -14.98 -4.46
CA PRO A 161 -5.90 -13.70 -3.75
C PRO A 161 -5.87 -12.47 -4.66
N LEU A 162 -6.25 -11.32 -4.10
CA LEU A 162 -6.15 -10.03 -4.79
C LEU A 162 -4.69 -9.61 -4.92
N ILE A 163 -4.36 -8.95 -6.03
CA ILE A 163 -3.01 -8.45 -6.29
C ILE A 163 -3.01 -6.93 -6.19
N ALA A 164 -2.09 -6.41 -5.39
CA ALA A 164 -1.82 -4.99 -5.24
C ALA A 164 -0.44 -4.63 -5.80
N GLY A 165 -0.30 -3.39 -6.24
CA GLY A 165 1.00 -2.79 -6.54
C GLY A 165 1.55 -2.07 -5.33
N SER A 166 2.87 -2.05 -5.19
CA SER A 166 3.57 -1.17 -4.26
C SER A 166 4.16 0.04 -4.98
N LEU A 167 4.01 1.23 -4.40
CA LEU A 167 4.74 2.44 -4.78
C LEU A 167 5.38 3.07 -3.53
N SER A 168 6.71 3.08 -3.45
CA SER A 168 7.41 3.58 -2.26
C SER A 168 8.23 4.84 -2.50
N THR A 169 8.69 5.45 -1.41
CA THR A 169 9.74 6.49 -1.40
C THR A 169 11.12 5.90 -1.06
N HIS A 170 11.41 4.68 -1.50
CA HIS A 170 12.74 4.10 -1.34
C HIS A 170 13.81 5.04 -1.96
N PRO A 171 14.89 5.38 -1.22
CA PRO A 171 15.81 6.40 -1.69
C PRO A 171 16.71 5.89 -2.84
N PRO A 172 16.91 6.68 -3.92
CA PRO A 172 17.74 6.34 -5.10
C PRO A 172 19.16 5.86 -4.82
N SER A 173 19.79 6.46 -3.80
CA SER A 173 21.19 6.22 -3.44
C SER A 173 21.31 5.72 -2.00
N ALA A 174 20.26 5.09 -1.47
CA ALA A 174 20.26 4.63 -0.08
C ALA A 174 21.46 3.72 0.22
N LEU A 175 21.95 2.98 -0.77
CA LEU A 175 22.85 1.83 -0.60
C LEU A 175 24.29 2.03 -1.09
N GLU A 176 24.81 3.27 -1.18
CA GLU A 176 26.27 3.46 -1.41
C GLU A 176 27.14 2.86 -0.28
N THR A 177 26.54 2.58 0.88
CA THR A 177 27.10 1.78 1.97
C THR A 177 26.14 0.63 2.27
N GLY A 178 26.61 -0.61 2.37
CA GLY A 178 25.78 -1.83 2.38
C GLY A 178 24.66 -1.91 3.44
N ASN A 179 23.81 -2.93 3.27
CA ASN A 179 22.69 -3.39 4.11
C ASN A 179 21.76 -2.29 4.68
N GLU A 180 20.47 -2.33 4.34
CA GLU A 180 19.45 -1.43 4.95
C GLU A 180 19.43 -1.49 6.47
N GLY A 181 19.84 -2.63 7.03
CA GLY A 181 20.04 -2.73 8.46
C GLY A 181 21.15 -1.81 8.99
N GLU A 182 22.32 -1.73 8.39
CA GLU A 182 23.48 -1.20 9.12
C GLU A 182 23.50 0.34 9.26
N ARG A 183 22.47 1.07 8.80
CA ARG A 183 22.46 2.53 8.71
C ARG A 183 21.65 3.25 9.77
N ASP A 184 22.13 4.46 10.11
CA ASP A 184 21.31 5.49 10.76
C ASP A 184 20.15 5.85 9.81
N PRO A 185 18.87 5.70 10.22
CA PRO A 185 17.72 6.12 9.43
C PRO A 185 17.79 7.55 8.89
N ARG A 186 18.56 8.44 9.54
CA ARG A 186 18.81 9.83 9.10
C ARG A 186 19.68 9.92 7.85
N GLU A 187 20.45 8.89 7.50
CA GLU A 187 21.27 8.84 6.29
C GLU A 187 20.43 8.51 5.06
N MET A 188 19.38 7.70 5.20
CA MET A 188 18.43 7.44 4.10
C MET A 188 17.70 8.71 3.64
N LEU A 189 17.47 9.66 4.55
CA LEU A 189 16.90 10.98 4.23
C LEU A 189 17.92 11.93 3.56
N ARG A 190 19.22 11.60 3.59
CA ARG A 190 20.30 12.36 2.94
C ARG A 190 20.73 11.76 1.60
N ALA A 191 20.00 10.77 1.10
CA ALA A 191 20.24 10.21 -0.23
C ALA A 191 20.19 11.30 -1.31
N ALA A 192 21.00 11.14 -2.36
CA ALA A 192 20.99 12.01 -3.52
C ALA A 192 19.74 11.72 -4.35
N TRP A 193 18.67 12.48 -4.08
CA TRP A 193 17.46 12.45 -4.90
C TRP A 193 17.67 13.22 -6.21
N PRO A 194 17.01 12.81 -7.31
CA PRO A 194 16.96 13.59 -8.53
C PRO A 194 16.23 14.93 -8.29
N SER A 195 16.23 15.81 -9.29
CA SER A 195 15.48 17.07 -9.18
C SER A 195 13.99 16.79 -8.92
N PRO A 196 13.27 17.69 -8.21
CA PRO A 196 11.86 17.48 -7.88
C PRO A 196 10.94 17.12 -9.05
N SER A 197 11.24 17.59 -10.26
CA SER A 197 10.48 17.26 -11.46
C SER A 197 10.75 15.83 -11.94
N VAL A 198 12.02 15.45 -12.06
CA VAL A 198 12.43 14.09 -12.46
C VAL A 198 11.95 13.06 -11.44
N GLU A 199 12.02 13.38 -10.16
CA GLU A 199 11.51 12.53 -9.09
C GLU A 199 10.00 12.27 -9.25
N ALA A 200 9.22 13.34 -9.47
CA ALA A 200 7.77 13.25 -9.65
C ALA A 200 7.41 12.46 -10.92
N GLU A 201 8.13 12.66 -12.02
CA GLU A 201 7.98 11.89 -13.25
C GLU A 201 8.25 10.39 -13.03
N GLY A 202 9.30 10.04 -12.28
CA GLY A 202 9.61 8.65 -11.95
C GLY A 202 8.53 7.96 -11.12
N PHE A 203 7.90 8.68 -10.17
CA PHE A 203 6.76 8.15 -9.44
C PHE A 203 5.50 8.05 -10.30
N GLN A 204 5.24 9.03 -11.17
CA GLN A 204 4.11 8.99 -12.09
C GLN A 204 4.21 7.82 -13.07
N GLU A 205 5.39 7.59 -13.63
CA GLU A 205 5.66 6.45 -14.52
C GLU A 205 5.34 5.13 -13.82
N ALA A 206 5.86 4.91 -12.60
CA ALA A 206 5.60 3.69 -11.84
C ALA A 206 4.11 3.51 -11.51
N ALA A 207 3.43 4.59 -11.08
CA ALA A 207 2.00 4.55 -10.78
C ALA A 207 1.15 4.22 -12.04
N ASP A 208 1.49 4.80 -13.19
CA ASP A 208 0.81 4.56 -14.46
C ASP A 208 1.04 3.14 -14.97
N LEU A 209 2.25 2.60 -14.83
CA LEU A 209 2.58 1.22 -15.19
C LEU A 209 1.79 0.22 -14.34
N LEU A 210 1.82 0.37 -13.01
CA LEU A 210 1.01 -0.43 -12.09
C LEU A 210 -0.50 -0.30 -12.36
N ALA A 211 -0.95 0.89 -12.76
CA ALA A 211 -2.34 1.11 -13.15
C ALA A 211 -2.73 0.45 -14.48
N ARG A 212 -1.78 0.10 -15.34
CA ARG A 212 -2.04 -0.65 -16.58
C ARG A 212 -2.06 -2.15 -16.38
N GLU A 213 -1.33 -2.65 -15.38
CA GLU A 213 -1.27 -4.08 -15.08
C GLU A 213 -2.67 -4.66 -14.79
N PRO A 214 -3.19 -5.59 -15.62
CA PRO A 214 -4.56 -6.07 -15.50
C PRO A 214 -4.87 -6.64 -14.13
N ALA A 215 -3.92 -7.37 -13.53
CA ALA A 215 -4.06 -8.05 -12.25
C ALA A 215 -4.13 -7.10 -11.04
N VAL A 216 -3.52 -5.91 -11.13
CA VAL A 216 -3.39 -4.97 -10.01
C VAL A 216 -4.73 -4.26 -9.73
N ARG A 217 -5.26 -4.44 -8.52
CA ARG A 217 -6.54 -3.86 -8.08
C ARG A 217 -6.39 -2.67 -7.13
N PHE A 218 -5.33 -2.66 -6.35
CA PHE A 218 -5.04 -1.59 -5.39
C PHE A 218 -3.61 -1.12 -5.55
N LEU A 219 -3.37 0.13 -5.16
CA LEU A 219 -2.03 0.64 -4.97
C LEU A 219 -1.80 0.86 -3.47
N PHE A 220 -0.82 0.17 -2.90
CA PHE A 220 -0.32 0.44 -1.56
C PHE A 220 0.87 1.36 -1.71
N THR A 221 0.78 2.56 -1.14
CA THR A 221 1.93 3.45 -1.10
C THR A 221 2.72 3.10 0.15
N GLU A 222 4.01 2.80 0.02
CA GLU A 222 4.80 2.24 1.13
C GLU A 222 5.88 3.22 1.59
N MET A 223 6.19 3.19 2.89
CA MET A 223 7.29 3.94 3.51
C MET A 223 7.20 5.47 3.44
N MET A 224 5.99 6.05 3.55
CA MET A 224 5.83 7.51 3.64
C MET A 224 6.36 8.02 4.98
N LYS A 225 7.53 8.68 4.94
CA LYS A 225 8.33 9.07 6.11
C LYS A 225 8.74 10.54 6.14
N ASP A 226 8.34 11.33 5.15
CA ASP A 226 8.61 12.76 5.07
C ASP A 226 7.45 13.50 4.38
N ARG A 227 7.55 14.82 4.19
CA ARG A 227 6.52 15.63 3.52
C ARG A 227 6.84 15.96 2.06
N GLN A 228 8.08 15.77 1.61
CA GLN A 228 8.54 16.21 0.29
C GLN A 228 8.43 15.09 -0.74
N HIS A 229 9.15 13.99 -0.53
CA HIS A 229 9.16 12.81 -1.40
C HIS A 229 7.82 12.08 -1.31
N ALA A 230 7.28 11.96 -0.09
CA ALA A 230 5.95 11.37 0.11
C ALA A 230 4.88 12.13 -0.66
N ALA A 231 4.88 13.47 -0.63
CA ALA A 231 3.88 14.24 -1.36
C ALA A 231 3.93 13.99 -2.87
N ARG A 232 5.12 13.78 -3.46
CA ARG A 232 5.25 13.46 -4.89
C ARG A 232 4.73 12.06 -5.21
N ALA A 233 5.15 11.06 -4.44
CA ALA A 233 4.70 9.68 -4.61
C ALA A 233 3.18 9.54 -4.41
N LEU A 234 2.62 10.21 -3.39
CA LEU A 234 1.19 10.17 -3.09
C LEU A 234 0.34 10.88 -4.15
N LYS A 235 0.82 11.98 -4.73
CA LYS A 235 0.14 12.64 -5.85
C LYS A 235 0.13 11.75 -7.11
N ALA A 236 1.25 11.09 -7.40
CA ALA A 236 1.33 10.13 -8.50
C ALA A 236 0.32 8.99 -8.29
N ALA A 237 0.35 8.35 -7.12
CA ALA A 237 -0.62 7.32 -6.73
C ALA A 237 -2.08 7.79 -6.82
N GLY A 238 -2.39 8.99 -6.30
CA GLY A 238 -3.73 9.57 -6.31
C GLY A 238 -4.27 9.89 -7.71
N SER A 239 -3.38 10.05 -8.69
CA SER A 239 -3.74 10.38 -10.08
C SER A 239 -3.92 9.16 -10.99
N CYS A 240 -3.42 7.98 -10.60
CA CYS A 240 -3.38 6.77 -11.46
C CYS A 240 -4.76 6.11 -11.69
N GLY A 241 -5.80 6.57 -11.00
CA GLY A 241 -7.17 6.10 -11.15
C GLY A 241 -7.55 4.90 -10.26
N LEU A 242 -6.59 4.16 -9.70
CA LEU A 242 -6.87 3.03 -8.80
C LEU A 242 -7.24 3.48 -7.37
N PRO A 243 -7.93 2.62 -6.60
CA PRO A 243 -8.02 2.76 -5.14
C PRO A 243 -6.62 2.69 -4.49
N VAL A 244 -6.33 3.65 -3.59
CA VAL A 244 -5.02 3.83 -2.96
C VAL A 244 -5.11 3.64 -1.44
N PHE A 245 -4.23 2.81 -0.91
CA PHE A 245 -3.93 2.72 0.51
C PHE A 245 -2.70 3.58 0.84
N LEU A 246 -2.88 4.59 1.69
CA LEU A 246 -1.79 5.40 2.20
C LEU A 246 -1.02 4.63 3.27
N GLY A 247 0.18 4.15 2.97
CA GLY A 247 1.10 3.54 3.94
C GLY A 247 1.97 4.58 4.63
N ILE A 248 2.04 4.53 5.96
CA ILE A 248 2.81 5.45 6.81
C ILE A 248 3.72 4.65 7.72
N SER A 249 4.94 5.16 7.92
CA SER A 249 5.91 4.56 8.82
C SER A 249 6.30 5.52 9.92
N THR A 250 6.24 5.04 11.16
CA THR A 250 6.56 5.83 12.36
C THR A 250 7.53 5.07 13.26
N GLN A 251 8.10 5.79 14.20
CA GLN A 251 8.90 5.22 15.28
C GLN A 251 8.69 6.02 16.55
N ILE A 252 8.86 5.37 17.70
CA ILE A 252 8.94 6.05 18.99
C ILE A 252 10.42 6.32 19.29
N ARG A 253 10.76 7.58 19.57
CA ARG A 253 12.11 7.98 19.97
C ARG A 253 12.35 7.69 21.46
N ARG A 254 13.61 7.79 21.87
CA ARG A 254 14.01 7.58 23.29
C ARG A 254 13.35 8.56 24.26
N ASP A 255 12.98 9.75 23.78
CA ASP A 255 12.24 10.76 24.54
C ASP A 255 10.72 10.49 24.60
N GLY A 256 10.25 9.40 23.99
CA GLY A 256 8.84 9.02 23.93
C GLY A 256 8.04 9.68 22.80
N SER A 257 8.64 10.59 22.01
CA SER A 257 7.94 11.22 20.89
C SER A 257 7.67 10.24 19.76
N LEU A 258 6.47 10.33 19.18
CA LEU A 258 6.08 9.57 18.00
C LEU A 258 6.40 10.39 16.75
N VAL A 259 7.34 9.92 15.94
CA VAL A 259 7.80 10.62 14.74
C VAL A 259 7.63 9.77 13.50
N LEU A 260 7.62 10.39 12.31
CA LEU A 260 7.78 9.65 11.06
C LEU A 260 9.14 8.95 11.05
N TRP A 261 9.17 7.72 10.55
CA TRP A 261 10.34 6.83 10.61
C TRP A 261 11.60 7.49 10.04
N GLY A 262 12.69 7.42 10.79
CA GLY A 262 13.97 8.01 10.43
C GLY A 262 14.04 9.54 10.34
N SER A 263 12.97 10.26 10.71
CA SER A 263 12.89 11.72 10.60
C SER A 263 12.83 12.43 11.96
N GLU A 264 12.94 13.76 11.93
CA GLU A 264 12.65 14.68 13.06
C GLU A 264 11.18 15.14 13.09
N ILE A 265 10.33 14.65 12.18
CA ILE A 265 8.96 15.14 12.01
C ILE A 265 8.05 14.37 12.96
N GLU A 266 7.49 15.06 13.95
CA GLU A 266 6.46 14.49 14.82
C GLU A 266 5.23 14.04 14.01
N PHE A 267 4.76 12.82 14.26
CA PHE A 267 3.61 12.27 13.58
C PHE A 267 2.33 12.74 14.27
N THR A 268 1.68 13.73 13.69
CA THR A 268 0.46 14.34 14.21
C THR A 268 -0.71 14.22 13.23
N ALA A 269 -1.92 14.50 13.73
CA ALA A 269 -3.12 14.59 12.91
C ALA A 269 -3.00 15.57 11.73
N GLU A 270 -2.22 16.64 11.88
CA GLU A 270 -1.98 17.63 10.82
C GLU A 270 -1.11 17.04 9.70
N VAL A 271 -0.02 16.35 10.06
CA VAL A 271 0.84 15.65 9.10
C VAL A 271 0.03 14.62 8.31
N LEU A 272 -0.79 13.84 9.01
CA LEU A 272 -1.64 12.85 8.36
C LEU A 272 -2.64 13.48 7.39
N ARG A 273 -3.31 14.58 7.75
CA ARG A 273 -4.24 15.28 6.84
C ARG A 273 -3.53 15.74 5.56
N PHE A 274 -2.33 16.29 5.68
CA PHE A 274 -1.52 16.69 4.53
C PHE A 274 -1.21 15.51 3.60
N LEU A 275 -0.79 14.37 4.16
CA LEU A 275 -0.50 13.17 3.36
C LEU A 275 -1.77 12.62 2.68
N MET A 276 -2.89 12.57 3.40
CA MET A 276 -4.19 12.16 2.84
C MET A 276 -4.65 13.07 1.70
N GLU A 277 -4.45 14.38 1.83
CA GLU A 277 -4.78 15.36 0.79
C GLU A 277 -3.95 15.14 -0.48
N CYS A 278 -2.69 14.72 -0.36
CA CYS A 278 -1.85 14.40 -1.50
C CYS A 278 -2.38 13.23 -2.34
N VAL A 279 -3.01 12.22 -1.70
CA VAL A 279 -3.67 11.11 -2.40
C VAL A 279 -5.02 11.55 -2.99
N GLY A 280 -5.76 12.39 -2.27
CA GLY A 280 -7.04 12.92 -2.71
C GLY A 280 -8.15 11.86 -2.77
N ARG A 281 -8.99 11.92 -3.82
CA ARG A 281 -10.24 11.14 -3.89
C ARG A 281 -10.06 9.63 -4.01
N ASN A 282 -8.86 9.19 -4.37
CA ASN A 282 -8.52 7.79 -4.56
C ASN A 282 -8.14 7.10 -3.24
N LEU A 283 -8.00 7.86 -2.15
CA LEU A 283 -7.70 7.32 -0.83
C LEU A 283 -8.86 6.46 -0.33
N VAL A 284 -8.58 5.17 -0.09
CA VAL A 284 -9.57 4.21 0.40
C VAL A 284 -9.20 3.57 1.73
N GLY A 285 -7.94 3.67 2.15
CA GLY A 285 -7.47 3.15 3.43
C GLY A 285 -6.17 3.82 3.86
N VAL A 286 -5.89 3.76 5.16
CA VAL A 286 -4.60 4.16 5.74
C VAL A 286 -4.00 2.94 6.41
N SER A 287 -2.76 2.62 6.06
CA SER A 287 -2.04 1.48 6.62
C SER A 287 -0.78 1.93 7.35
N ILE A 288 -0.53 1.39 8.53
CA ILE A 288 0.70 1.63 9.26
C ILE A 288 1.65 0.47 8.99
N MET A 289 2.88 0.77 8.62
CA MET A 289 3.83 -0.23 8.15
C MET A 289 5.26 0.15 8.47
N HIS A 290 6.16 -0.85 8.47
CA HIS A 290 7.56 -0.66 8.87
C HIS A 290 7.68 0.17 10.16
N THR A 291 6.84 -0.21 11.12
CA THR A 291 6.65 0.43 12.41
C THR A 291 6.59 -0.70 13.41
N ASN A 292 7.41 -0.65 14.45
CA ASN A 292 7.49 -1.76 15.39
C ASN A 292 6.14 -1.99 16.10
N PHE A 293 5.85 -3.22 16.52
CA PHE A 293 4.64 -3.60 17.25
C PHE A 293 4.28 -2.65 18.39
N SER A 294 5.28 -2.18 19.15
CA SER A 294 5.10 -1.23 20.26
C SER A 294 4.60 0.15 19.81
N ALA A 295 5.00 0.61 18.62
CA ALA A 295 4.65 1.91 18.05
C ALA A 295 3.34 1.88 17.24
N MET A 296 2.84 0.70 16.88
CA MET A 296 1.62 0.55 16.08
C MET A 296 0.38 1.16 16.75
N LEU A 297 0.09 0.78 17.99
CA LEU A 297 -1.15 1.23 18.65
C LEU A 297 -1.18 2.75 18.89
N PRO A 298 -0.09 3.41 19.37
CA PRO A 298 -0.03 4.87 19.41
C PRO A 298 -0.26 5.52 18.05
N THR A 299 0.32 4.97 16.99
CA THR A 299 0.16 5.49 15.63
C THR A 299 -1.27 5.36 15.13
N LEU A 300 -1.89 4.19 15.29
CA LEU A 300 -3.28 3.94 14.92
C LEU A 300 -4.24 4.89 15.65
N ARG A 301 -3.97 5.21 16.93
CA ARG A 301 -4.75 6.18 17.69
C ARG A 301 -4.65 7.59 17.11
N VAL A 302 -3.48 8.04 16.68
CA VAL A 302 -3.33 9.33 15.97
C VAL A 302 -4.13 9.32 14.67
N VAL A 303 -4.07 8.23 13.91
CA VAL A 303 -4.80 8.10 12.65
C VAL A 303 -6.31 8.18 12.86
N ARG A 304 -6.83 7.52 13.89
CA ARG A 304 -8.25 7.56 14.25
C ARG A 304 -8.77 8.92 14.69
N GLN A 305 -7.90 9.90 14.99
CA GLN A 305 -8.36 11.27 15.26
C GLN A 305 -8.93 11.96 14.00
N VAL A 306 -8.52 11.53 12.81
CA VAL A 306 -8.87 12.20 11.54
C VAL A 306 -9.35 11.25 10.44
N TRP A 307 -9.26 9.94 10.64
CA TRP A 307 -9.65 8.92 9.65
C TRP A 307 -10.58 7.86 10.24
N ASP A 308 -11.83 7.87 9.77
CA ASP A 308 -12.85 6.88 10.10
C ASP A 308 -12.88 5.69 9.13
N GLY A 309 -12.10 5.74 8.05
CA GLY A 309 -12.10 4.71 7.03
C GLY A 309 -11.34 3.44 7.43
N PRO A 310 -11.15 2.52 6.47
CA PRO A 310 -10.40 1.28 6.67
C PRO A 310 -8.97 1.53 7.14
N LEU A 311 -8.53 0.70 8.10
CA LEU A 311 -7.18 0.74 8.67
C LEU A 311 -6.44 -0.58 8.44
N GLY A 312 -5.17 -0.46 8.10
CA GLY A 312 -4.22 -1.56 8.01
C GLY A 312 -3.05 -1.43 8.97
N ALA A 313 -2.49 -2.57 9.38
CA ALA A 313 -1.22 -2.66 10.09
C ALA A 313 -0.41 -3.84 9.55
N TYR A 314 0.82 -3.57 9.14
CA TYR A 314 1.78 -4.61 8.81
C TYR A 314 3.16 -4.25 9.39
N PRO A 315 3.40 -4.60 10.67
CA PRO A 315 4.58 -4.18 11.41
C PRO A 315 5.86 -4.80 10.87
N ASP A 316 6.98 -4.14 11.13
CA ASP A 316 8.28 -4.79 11.04
C ASP A 316 8.62 -5.50 12.36
N HIS A 317 9.55 -6.44 12.26
CA HIS A 317 10.20 -7.04 13.41
C HIS A 317 11.70 -6.96 13.22
N GLY A 318 12.43 -6.79 14.32
CA GLY A 318 13.86 -6.57 14.33
C GLY A 318 14.22 -5.29 15.07
N SER A 319 15.43 -5.26 15.61
CA SER A 319 15.98 -4.06 16.25
C SER A 319 17.41 -3.85 15.80
N PHE A 320 17.77 -2.61 15.51
CA PHE A 320 19.16 -2.26 15.29
C PHE A 320 19.92 -2.36 16.61
N ARG A 321 20.84 -3.33 16.68
CA ARG A 321 21.84 -3.41 17.75
C ARG A 321 23.22 -3.31 17.11
N MET A 322 23.77 -2.09 17.16
CA MET A 322 25.09 -1.80 16.59
C MET A 322 26.11 -2.92 16.92
N PRO A 323 26.79 -3.49 15.90
CA PRO A 323 26.85 -3.04 14.51
C PRO A 323 25.77 -3.61 13.57
N ASN A 324 24.90 -4.52 14.00
CA ASN A 324 24.05 -5.31 13.10
C ASN A 324 22.55 -5.08 13.37
N TRP A 325 21.70 -5.47 12.41
CA TRP A 325 20.29 -5.72 12.73
C TRP A 325 20.15 -7.12 13.31
N GLU A 326 19.51 -7.18 14.47
CA GLU A 326 19.06 -8.42 15.05
C GLU A 326 17.58 -8.59 14.70
N PHE A 327 17.32 -9.36 13.63
CA PHE A 327 16.00 -9.91 13.37
C PHE A 327 15.81 -11.13 14.28
N GLY A 328 15.13 -10.92 15.41
CA GLY A 328 14.73 -12.02 16.29
C GLY A 328 13.61 -12.85 15.68
N GLU A 329 13.28 -13.96 16.32
CA GLU A 329 12.01 -14.63 16.08
C GLU A 329 10.88 -13.73 16.59
N VAL A 330 9.83 -13.56 15.78
CA VAL A 330 8.62 -12.87 16.22
C VAL A 330 7.95 -13.75 17.27
N ASP A 331 7.70 -13.22 18.47
CA ASP A 331 6.80 -13.87 19.42
C ASP A 331 5.38 -13.84 18.83
N LEU A 332 4.96 -14.97 18.27
CA LEU A 332 3.68 -15.10 17.56
C LEU A 332 2.48 -14.94 18.51
N ASP A 333 2.61 -15.34 19.77
CA ASP A 333 1.55 -15.17 20.76
C ASP A 333 1.40 -13.68 21.12
N GLU A 334 2.51 -12.96 21.25
CA GLU A 334 2.49 -11.51 21.44
C GLU A 334 1.94 -10.79 20.21
N ALA A 335 2.34 -11.20 19.02
CA ALA A 335 1.83 -10.66 17.76
C ALA A 335 0.31 -10.84 17.64
N ALA A 336 -0.22 -12.02 17.99
CA ALA A 336 -1.65 -12.28 18.01
C ALA A 336 -2.40 -11.34 18.97
N ARG A 337 -1.91 -11.19 20.21
CA ARG A 337 -2.48 -10.25 21.20
C ARG A 337 -2.46 -8.80 20.71
N HIS A 338 -1.39 -8.40 20.03
CA HIS A 338 -1.30 -7.07 19.41
C HIS A 338 -2.36 -6.89 18.31
N ALA A 339 -2.48 -7.86 17.40
CA ALA A 339 -3.47 -7.82 16.33
C ALA A 339 -4.90 -7.74 16.88
N GLU A 340 -5.24 -8.55 17.88
CA GLU A 340 -6.54 -8.51 18.56
C GLU A 340 -6.84 -7.13 19.14
N ARG A 341 -5.86 -6.54 19.83
CA ARG A 341 -5.95 -5.21 20.43
C ARG A 341 -6.12 -4.11 19.37
N TRP A 342 -5.38 -4.17 18.27
CA TRP A 342 -5.54 -3.20 17.17
C TRP A 342 -6.92 -3.28 16.53
N ILE A 343 -7.47 -4.48 16.36
CA ILE A 343 -8.82 -4.69 15.85
C ILE A 343 -9.87 -4.14 16.83
N GLU A 344 -9.73 -4.42 18.13
CA GLU A 344 -10.70 -4.01 19.16
C GLU A 344 -10.68 -2.50 19.42
N GLU A 345 -9.50 -1.94 19.67
CA GLU A 345 -9.38 -0.54 20.07
C GLU A 345 -9.47 0.43 18.90
N CYS A 346 -8.96 0.04 17.73
CA CYS A 346 -8.85 0.91 16.57
C CYS A 346 -9.72 0.46 15.40
N GLY A 347 -10.49 -0.63 15.51
CA GLY A 347 -11.31 -1.11 14.39
C GLY A 347 -10.48 -1.46 13.16
N LEU A 348 -9.27 -2.01 13.37
CA LEU A 348 -8.36 -2.42 12.31
C LEU A 348 -8.94 -3.56 11.47
N ARG A 349 -8.69 -3.56 10.15
CA ARG A 349 -9.35 -4.47 9.19
C ARG A 349 -8.41 -5.09 8.18
N PHE A 350 -7.16 -4.64 8.10
CA PHE A 350 -6.14 -5.23 7.24
C PHE A 350 -4.90 -5.54 8.09
N LEU A 351 -4.46 -6.79 8.10
CA LEU A 351 -3.30 -7.26 8.87
C LEU A 351 -2.28 -7.89 7.92
N GLY A 352 -0.99 -7.54 8.03
CA GLY A 352 0.07 -8.18 7.25
C GLY A 352 1.41 -8.10 7.96
N GLY A 353 2.51 -8.27 7.23
CA GLY A 353 3.87 -8.13 7.77
C GLY A 353 4.76 -7.26 6.89
N CYS A 354 5.83 -6.70 7.46
CA CYS A 354 6.85 -5.95 6.74
C CYS A 354 8.24 -6.62 6.95
N CYS A 355 9.32 -5.84 7.00
CA CYS A 355 10.68 -6.35 7.17
C CYS A 355 10.82 -7.24 8.42
N GLY A 356 11.59 -8.33 8.31
CA GLY A 356 11.82 -9.28 9.41
C GLY A 356 10.68 -10.27 9.67
N THR A 357 9.51 -10.09 9.05
CA THR A 357 8.35 -10.99 9.21
C THR A 357 8.33 -12.09 8.15
N GLY A 358 7.76 -13.25 8.49
CA GLY A 358 7.66 -14.41 7.60
C GLY A 358 6.23 -14.94 7.42
N PRO A 359 6.08 -16.06 6.70
CA PRO A 359 4.79 -16.73 6.53
C PRO A 359 4.13 -17.18 7.84
N ASP A 360 4.92 -17.45 8.88
CA ASP A 360 4.48 -17.78 10.24
C ASP A 360 3.61 -16.67 10.89
N LEU A 361 4.03 -15.41 10.74
CA LEU A 361 3.23 -14.27 11.20
C LEU A 361 1.92 -14.15 10.42
N ILE A 362 1.97 -14.34 9.10
CA ILE A 362 0.78 -14.27 8.25
C ILE A 362 -0.21 -15.37 8.61
N GLN A 363 0.26 -16.59 8.90
CA GLN A 363 -0.58 -17.68 9.39
C GLN A 363 -1.26 -17.32 10.72
N THR A 364 -0.52 -16.67 11.62
CA THR A 364 -1.01 -16.20 12.91
C THR A 364 -2.11 -15.15 12.74
N PHE A 365 -1.88 -14.12 11.93
CA PHE A 365 -2.88 -13.09 11.64
C PHE A 365 -4.09 -13.64 10.89
N SER A 366 -3.89 -14.60 10.00
CA SER A 366 -4.97 -15.31 9.32
C SER A 366 -5.86 -16.09 10.29
N ALA A 367 -5.28 -16.71 11.33
CA ALA A 367 -6.05 -17.35 12.40
C ALA A 367 -6.85 -16.33 13.24
N VAL A 368 -6.24 -15.20 13.60
CA VAL A 368 -6.91 -14.10 14.33
C VAL A 368 -8.09 -13.51 13.53
N CYS A 369 -7.93 -13.32 12.22
CA CYS A 369 -9.02 -12.84 11.36
C CYS A 369 -10.19 -13.83 11.32
N ARG A 370 -9.90 -15.12 11.07
CA ARG A 370 -10.93 -16.16 10.95
C ARG A 370 -11.70 -16.44 12.24
N SER A 371 -11.04 -16.38 13.40
CA SER A 371 -11.71 -16.62 14.69
C SER A 371 -12.81 -15.59 14.98
N ARG A 372 -12.75 -14.41 14.35
CA ARG A 372 -13.69 -13.29 14.55
C ARG A 372 -14.81 -13.24 13.52
N GLU A 373 -14.62 -13.80 12.32
CA GLU A 373 -15.67 -13.88 11.30
C GLU A 373 -16.89 -14.72 11.78
N GLY A 374 -16.69 -15.70 12.66
CA GLY A 374 -17.76 -16.52 13.25
C GLY A 374 -18.40 -15.97 14.54
N GLY A 375 -17.89 -14.86 15.10
CA GLY A 375 -18.27 -14.36 16.43
C GLY A 375 -19.14 -13.10 16.43
N TRP A 376 -19.36 -12.47 15.27
CA TRP A 376 -20.14 -11.23 15.17
C TRP A 376 -21.65 -11.49 15.00
N GLY A 377 -22.21 -12.36 15.85
CA GLY A 377 -23.64 -12.35 16.14
C GLY A 377 -23.96 -11.10 16.96
N GLY A 378 -24.81 -10.22 16.43
CA GLY A 378 -25.08 -8.90 16.99
C GLY A 378 -25.45 -8.92 18.47
N ASN A 379 -24.60 -8.34 19.33
CA ASN A 379 -25.05 -7.84 20.65
C ASN A 379 -24.05 -6.93 21.41
N LYS A 380 -23.05 -6.33 20.77
CA LYS A 380 -22.04 -5.49 21.48
C LYS A 380 -21.87 -4.05 21.01
N ARG A 381 -22.64 -3.59 20.02
CA ARG A 381 -22.58 -2.18 19.58
C ARG A 381 -23.42 -1.22 20.43
N GLU A 382 -24.39 -1.69 21.20
CA GLU A 382 -25.24 -0.81 22.02
C GLU A 382 -24.59 -0.45 23.37
N ASN A 383 -23.78 -1.33 23.97
CA ASN A 383 -23.28 -1.11 25.33
C ASN A 383 -22.11 -0.12 25.47
N LEU A 384 -21.33 0.15 24.41
CA LEU A 384 -20.20 1.11 24.48
C LEU A 384 -20.64 2.57 24.37
N CYS A 385 -21.79 2.84 23.74
CA CYS A 385 -22.35 4.19 23.67
C CYS A 385 -23.13 4.53 24.96
N GLU A 386 -23.76 3.55 25.60
CA GLU A 386 -24.50 3.75 26.84
C GLU A 386 -23.59 3.86 28.08
N GLN A 387 -22.46 3.14 28.12
CA GLN A 387 -21.50 3.26 29.23
C GLN A 387 -20.82 4.64 29.26
N ARG A 388 -20.52 5.23 28.09
CA ARG A 388 -20.00 6.62 28.01
C ARG A 388 -21.06 7.69 28.27
N GLY A 389 -22.35 7.35 28.23
CA GLY A 389 -23.45 8.23 28.60
C GLY A 389 -23.69 8.26 30.12
N ARG A 390 -23.56 7.10 30.80
CA ARG A 390 -23.81 6.98 32.24
C ARG A 390 -22.71 7.57 33.13
N GLU A 391 -21.45 7.54 32.69
CA GLU A 391 -20.35 8.16 33.45
C GLU A 391 -20.36 9.70 33.41
N LYS A 392 -21.24 10.32 32.61
CA LYS A 392 -21.40 11.78 32.54
C LYS A 392 -22.66 12.31 33.22
N GLU A 393 -23.52 11.46 33.76
CA GLU A 393 -24.73 11.88 34.49
C GLU A 393 -24.53 11.97 36.02
N GLU A 394 -23.40 11.51 36.56
CA GLU A 394 -23.09 11.62 38.00
C GLU A 394 -22.24 12.85 38.40
N GLU A 395 -21.76 13.65 37.42
CA GLU A 395 -21.04 14.90 37.70
C GLU A 395 -21.73 16.11 37.04
N GLY A 396 -22.57 16.82 37.80
CA GLY A 396 -22.75 18.27 37.64
C GLY A 396 -24.01 18.77 36.94
N GLY A 397 -25.02 19.09 37.76
CA GLY A 397 -25.75 20.36 37.83
C GLY A 397 -26.01 21.22 36.58
N GLU A 398 -27.31 21.39 36.30
CA GLU A 398 -28.02 22.59 35.81
C GLU A 398 -27.40 23.43 34.68
N GLY A 399 -28.05 23.39 33.51
CA GLY A 399 -27.88 24.36 32.44
C GLY A 399 -28.68 23.99 31.20
N GLU A 400 -29.90 24.51 31.07
CA GLU A 400 -30.71 24.44 29.85
C GLU A 400 -30.04 25.21 28.70
N GLY A 401 -29.90 24.58 27.53
CA GLY A 401 -29.46 25.28 26.32
C GLY A 401 -29.08 24.36 25.15
N GLU A 402 -29.98 24.24 24.18
CA GLU A 402 -29.77 23.74 22.80
C GLU A 402 -29.28 22.29 22.59
N ARG A 403 -30.27 21.41 22.45
CA ARG A 403 -30.12 20.04 21.95
C ARG A 403 -29.78 20.05 20.45
N GLN A 404 -28.48 20.06 20.11
CA GLN A 404 -28.01 19.87 18.74
C GLN A 404 -27.71 18.38 18.49
N GLU A 405 -28.55 17.73 17.68
CA GLU A 405 -28.40 16.33 17.26
C GLU A 405 -27.00 16.08 16.65
N ARG A 406 -26.13 15.38 17.38
CA ARG A 406 -24.84 14.89 16.86
C ARG A 406 -25.03 13.56 16.16
N GLY A 407 -25.59 13.62 14.95
CA GLY A 407 -25.59 12.51 14.00
C GLY A 407 -24.22 12.28 13.36
N CYS A 408 -23.91 11.02 13.07
CA CYS A 408 -22.70 10.50 12.40
C CYS A 408 -22.07 11.45 11.37
N VAL A 409 -20.82 11.83 11.61
CA VAL A 409 -20.02 12.77 10.77
C VAL A 409 -19.71 12.20 9.38
N TRP A 410 -19.88 10.89 9.17
CA TRP A 410 -19.64 10.20 7.89
C TRP A 410 -20.48 10.74 6.72
N PHE A 411 -21.71 11.21 6.96
CA PHE A 411 -22.58 11.71 5.89
C PHE A 411 -22.28 13.15 5.42
N ARG A 412 -21.57 13.96 6.22
CA ARG A 412 -21.42 15.40 5.95
C ARG A 412 -20.36 15.69 4.88
N TRP A 413 -19.38 14.82 4.71
CA TRP A 413 -18.32 14.98 3.71
C TRP A 413 -18.77 14.62 2.29
N LEU A 414 -19.56 13.54 2.11
CA LEU A 414 -20.07 13.12 0.81
C LEU A 414 -21.31 13.92 0.33
N ARG A 415 -22.20 14.36 1.23
CA ARG A 415 -23.41 15.12 0.83
C ARG A 415 -23.11 16.54 0.32
N ARG A 416 -22.01 17.17 0.76
CA ARG A 416 -21.65 18.53 0.30
C ARG A 416 -21.20 18.62 -1.17
N ARG A 417 -20.98 17.49 -1.86
CA ARG A 417 -20.54 17.48 -3.28
C ARG A 417 -21.61 17.05 -4.30
N ARG A 418 -22.80 16.62 -3.86
CA ARG A 418 -23.91 16.24 -4.77
C ARG A 418 -25.00 17.31 -4.95
N GLY A 419 -24.84 18.49 -4.36
CA GLY A 419 -25.77 19.62 -4.52
C GLY A 419 -25.09 20.81 -5.20
N GLY A 420 -24.95 20.75 -6.51
CA GLY A 420 -24.42 21.85 -7.32
C GLY A 420 -25.11 21.88 -8.68
N SER A 421 -26.40 22.24 -8.70
CA SER A 421 -27.08 22.69 -9.90
C SER A 421 -27.53 24.14 -9.70
N ALA A 422 -27.25 24.94 -10.73
CA ALA A 422 -27.43 26.37 -10.91
C ALA A 422 -28.60 27.06 -10.18
N ASN A 423 -28.34 28.20 -9.54
CA ASN A 423 -28.76 29.52 -10.03
C ASN A 423 -28.30 30.67 -9.11
N GLY A 424 -27.96 31.82 -9.74
CA GLY A 424 -28.30 33.14 -9.20
C GLY A 424 -27.20 33.96 -8.51
N GLY A 425 -26.47 34.76 -9.31
CA GLY A 425 -26.18 36.19 -9.11
C GLY A 425 -25.68 36.72 -7.76
N GLY A 426 -24.48 37.32 -7.75
CA GLY A 426 -24.05 38.19 -6.66
C GLY A 426 -22.58 38.57 -6.70
N SER A 427 -22.26 39.62 -7.46
CA SER A 427 -20.96 40.29 -7.50
C SER A 427 -20.47 40.71 -6.11
N LYS A 428 -19.19 40.43 -5.78
CA LYS A 428 -18.32 41.35 -5.02
C LYS A 428 -16.86 40.94 -5.14
N ARG A 429 -16.07 41.81 -5.78
CA ARG A 429 -14.60 41.85 -5.72
C ARG A 429 -14.16 42.11 -4.28
N VAL A 430 -13.12 41.41 -3.83
CA VAL A 430 -12.20 41.93 -2.81
C VAL A 430 -10.77 41.64 -3.28
N SER A 431 -9.99 42.71 -3.30
CA SER A 431 -8.60 42.85 -3.72
C SER A 431 -7.63 42.10 -2.82
N LEU A 432 -6.63 41.47 -3.44
CA LEU A 432 -5.39 41.03 -2.81
C LEU A 432 -4.38 42.20 -2.85
N SER A 433 -3.81 42.54 -1.70
CA SER A 433 -2.55 43.26 -1.61
C SER A 433 -1.75 42.70 -0.45
N GLU A 434 -0.53 42.27 -0.81
CA GLU A 434 0.68 41.96 -0.03
C GLU A 434 0.72 40.68 0.80
#